data_AF-A0A9P0BJT0-F1
#
_entry.id   AF-A0A9P0BJT0-F1
#
_cell.length_a   1.000
_cell.length_b   1.000
_cell.length_c   1.000
_cell.angle_alpha   90.00
_cell.angle_beta   90.00
_cell.angle_gamma   90.00
#
_symmetry.space_group_name_H-M   'P 1'
#
loop_
_entity.id
_entity.type
_entity.pdbx_description
1 polymer ?
#
loop_
_entity_poly.entity_id
_entity_poly.type
_entity_poly.pdbx_seq_one_letter_code
_entity_poly.pdbx_strand_id
1 'polypeptide(L)'
;MDQTENQQDVAGRIIQAAITVSSSPTVEEGSFSHILASTRASFRPQLQQRRLQAQSTNKRGRKRKATYQKKVFVVKLANVTFLPPPYEQKYLNKRGLGLLSKPLTINRTWSFEKIKMEILDLMLPNLRDMLEMVDFSIARCGKHKMLTKIDMLNTDPEDLEVTLGSGMLIVIPKRDFPYNLPLVEEPHLQILEDANSYSDEQGPPPQRRSFNRRVFTNQLSLNNSVVTNQQEPARKDEAYNDDFAYFSDIEDGGDVVDTSFTVSNELHPFLNFPRISEDSELVLIDVSRDNIVPYMFDLYSQKPSTVDNRFLVKFIGEDGVDGGGLLNELFSIFWREIFKSDDFFIGTNIVVPFVKLSKIREVKPKFVILGRILGHMILLTGKMPSRLALYTLTALSDKGDDYTLNEEMLLHDFFLFTTLPERRLMQKGLNNFNKLSEMEVNRLTSLYMTYGLSNVLPNEKDIKQHLLLLAENTLIKNTADLFKKMKEGVPKDIILYFTNLPLNFALNLWKSLQPTAEKVANCLKLQVSYPTNEQEKIFYFLQMYVLGLNTEELERFLLFVTATAQMPEQIAVDFHNEMGLARRPIISTCANLIKLSVAYDSQKEFSDEINAFLNSDAAFKYDTY
;
A
#
# COMPACT_ATOMS: atom_id res chain seq x y z
N MET A 1 62.40 13.88 -8.79
CA MET A 1 61.06 13.44 -8.34
C MET A 1 61.21 12.00 -7.88
N ASP A 2 61.82 11.79 -6.72
CA ASP A 2 62.29 10.44 -6.31
C ASP A 2 62.20 10.25 -4.79
N GLN A 3 61.13 10.76 -4.17
CA GLN A 3 60.91 10.64 -2.72
C GLN A 3 59.51 10.19 -2.30
N THR A 4 58.59 9.94 -3.24
CA THR A 4 57.21 9.54 -2.91
C THR A 4 56.94 8.04 -3.01
N GLU A 5 57.80 7.25 -3.66
CA GLU A 5 57.61 5.79 -3.78
C GLU A 5 58.09 5.01 -2.53
N ASN A 6 59.00 5.59 -1.73
CA ASN A 6 59.60 4.90 -0.59
C ASN A 6 58.77 5.00 0.71
N GLN A 7 57.73 5.85 0.76
CA GLN A 7 56.86 5.98 1.93
C GLN A 7 55.66 5.02 1.92
N GLN A 8 55.21 4.56 0.74
CA GLN A 8 54.11 3.61 0.63
C GLN A 8 54.54 2.16 0.94
N ASP A 9 55.77 1.76 0.64
CA ASP A 9 56.27 0.40 0.95
C ASP A 9 56.56 0.21 2.45
N VAL A 10 56.92 1.27 3.17
CA VAL A 10 57.13 1.23 4.64
C VAL A 10 55.80 1.15 5.39
N ALA A 11 54.75 1.85 4.91
CA ALA A 11 53.41 1.78 5.50
C ALA A 11 52.78 0.38 5.35
N GLY A 12 52.98 -0.28 4.20
CA GLY A 12 52.53 -1.65 3.96
C GLY A 12 53.16 -2.67 4.91
N ARG A 13 54.47 -2.56 5.17
CA ARG A 13 55.20 -3.47 6.07
C ARG A 13 54.84 -3.30 7.55
N ILE A 14 54.51 -2.08 7.99
CA ILE A 14 54.07 -1.83 9.38
C ILE A 14 52.68 -2.43 9.62
N ILE A 15 51.77 -2.35 8.64
CA ILE A 15 50.43 -2.93 8.74
C ILE A 15 50.49 -4.48 8.73
N GLN A 16 51.37 -5.07 7.92
CA GLN A 16 51.59 -6.52 7.94
C GLN A 16 52.25 -7.01 9.24
N ALA A 17 53.16 -6.24 9.84
CA ALA A 17 53.71 -6.56 11.16
C ALA A 17 52.65 -6.46 12.28
N ALA A 18 51.73 -5.49 12.22
CA ALA A 18 50.65 -5.33 13.20
C ALA A 18 49.61 -6.46 13.13
N ILE A 19 49.31 -6.97 11.93
CA ILE A 19 48.37 -8.10 11.74
C ILE A 19 48.99 -9.42 12.22
N THR A 20 50.31 -9.58 12.10
CA THR A 20 51.01 -10.81 12.54
C THR A 20 51.17 -10.86 14.07
N VAL A 21 51.16 -9.72 14.75
CA VAL A 21 51.22 -9.62 16.22
C VAL A 21 49.84 -9.76 16.88
N SER A 22 48.73 -9.57 16.13
CA SER A 22 47.36 -9.65 16.68
C SER A 22 46.69 -11.02 16.55
N SER A 23 47.40 -12.07 16.07
CA SER A 23 46.80 -13.39 15.80
C SER A 23 47.47 -14.57 16.54
N SER A 24 48.06 -14.32 17.70
CA SER A 24 48.53 -15.39 18.60
C SER A 24 47.92 -15.21 19.99
N PRO A 25 47.03 -16.12 20.45
CA PRO A 25 46.46 -16.04 21.79
C PRO A 25 47.58 -16.22 22.83
N THR A 26 47.64 -15.32 23.81
CA THR A 26 48.58 -15.43 24.92
C THR A 26 48.14 -16.58 25.84
N VAL A 27 49.12 -17.28 26.43
CA VAL A 27 48.92 -18.47 27.29
C VAL A 27 48.00 -18.20 28.49
N GLU A 28 47.76 -16.94 28.84
CA GLU A 28 46.87 -16.54 29.94
C GLU A 28 45.37 -16.51 29.55
N GLU A 29 45.00 -16.32 28.28
CA GLU A 29 43.59 -16.34 27.84
C GLU A 29 42.99 -17.77 27.80
N GLY A 30 43.84 -18.79 27.66
CA GLY A 30 43.45 -20.20 27.77
C GLY A 30 43.06 -20.60 29.20
N SER A 31 43.65 -19.96 30.21
CA SER A 31 43.38 -20.27 31.63
C SER A 31 42.01 -19.73 32.08
N PHE A 32 41.65 -18.53 31.64
CA PHE A 32 40.38 -17.90 32.03
C PHE A 32 39.16 -18.55 31.37
N SER A 33 39.29 -18.97 30.11
CA SER A 33 38.25 -19.72 29.38
C SER A 33 38.02 -21.12 29.98
N HIS A 34 39.07 -21.77 30.49
CA HIS A 34 38.96 -23.06 31.16
C HIS A 34 38.29 -22.94 32.55
N ILE A 35 38.54 -21.85 33.28
CA ILE A 35 37.87 -21.56 34.56
C ILE A 35 36.37 -21.28 34.31
N LEU A 36 36.01 -20.45 33.33
CA LEU A 36 34.61 -20.18 32.96
C LEU A 36 33.87 -21.43 32.46
N ALA A 37 34.54 -22.32 31.72
CA ALA A 37 33.98 -23.60 31.31
C ALA A 37 33.75 -24.54 32.50
N SER A 38 34.69 -24.58 33.46
CA SER A 38 34.59 -25.42 34.66
C SER A 38 33.51 -24.91 35.64
N THR A 39 33.36 -23.59 35.79
CA THR A 39 32.28 -22.97 36.59
C THR A 39 30.91 -23.10 35.91
N ARG A 40 30.83 -23.10 34.57
CA ARG A 40 29.57 -23.39 33.84
C ARG A 40 29.17 -24.87 33.92
N ALA A 41 30.12 -25.79 34.05
CA ALA A 41 29.83 -27.20 34.26
C ALA A 41 29.27 -27.50 35.66
N SER A 42 29.57 -26.68 36.66
CA SER A 42 29.14 -26.86 38.05
C SER A 42 27.70 -26.38 38.34
N PHE A 43 27.05 -25.68 37.40
CA PHE A 43 25.69 -25.14 37.55
C PHE A 43 24.63 -25.72 36.58
N ARG A 44 24.90 -26.87 35.93
CA ARG A 44 23.86 -27.62 35.18
C ARG A 44 23.16 -28.64 36.09
N PRO A 45 21.82 -28.64 36.20
CA PRO A 45 21.10 -29.74 36.83
C PRO A 45 21.32 -31.03 36.02
N GLN A 46 21.69 -32.11 36.71
CA GLN A 46 21.91 -33.45 36.17
C GLN A 46 20.69 -34.02 35.42
N LEU A 47 20.56 -33.67 34.14
CA LEU A 47 19.56 -34.23 33.23
C LEU A 47 19.92 -35.64 32.73
N GLN A 48 21.20 -36.04 32.83
CA GLN A 48 21.68 -37.35 32.44
C GLN A 48 21.41 -38.45 33.49
N GLN A 49 21.39 -38.13 34.79
CA GLN A 49 21.00 -39.10 35.82
C GLN A 49 19.49 -39.40 35.84
N ARG A 50 18.64 -38.47 35.38
CA ARG A 50 17.20 -38.73 35.18
C ARG A 50 16.90 -39.66 34.00
N ARG A 51 17.76 -39.72 32.97
CA ARG A 51 17.58 -40.65 31.84
C ARG A 51 17.86 -42.11 32.21
N LEU A 52 18.80 -42.34 33.14
CA LEU A 52 19.13 -43.69 33.62
C LEU A 52 18.16 -44.18 34.72
N GLN A 53 17.49 -43.28 35.44
CA GLN A 53 16.43 -43.65 36.41
C GLN A 53 15.03 -43.74 35.78
N ALA A 54 14.80 -43.16 34.60
CA ALA A 54 13.51 -43.24 33.90
C ALA A 54 13.28 -44.58 33.16
N GLN A 55 14.30 -45.42 33.02
CA GLN A 55 14.18 -46.78 32.46
C GLN A 55 13.71 -47.83 33.49
N SER A 56 13.48 -47.42 34.75
CA SER A 56 13.10 -48.30 35.87
C SER A 56 11.73 -47.99 36.47
N THR A 57 10.77 -47.48 35.68
CA THR A 57 9.37 -47.47 36.13
C THR A 57 8.47 -48.09 35.06
N ASN A 58 8.05 -49.32 35.34
CA ASN A 58 6.92 -50.00 34.70
C ASN A 58 5.64 -49.20 34.95
N LYS A 59 5.49 -48.05 34.27
CA LYS A 59 4.22 -47.36 34.17
C LYS A 59 3.50 -47.95 32.97
N ARG A 60 2.39 -48.64 33.28
CA ARG A 60 1.35 -49.11 32.37
C ARG A 60 0.99 -48.02 31.35
N GLY A 61 1.76 -47.96 30.27
CA GLY A 61 1.47 -47.14 29.11
C GLY A 61 0.39 -47.83 28.29
N ARG A 62 -0.65 -47.08 27.92
CA ARG A 62 -1.65 -47.50 26.93
C ARG A 62 -0.89 -48.06 25.71
N LYS A 63 -1.16 -49.31 25.32
CA LYS A 63 -0.54 -49.92 24.13
C LYS A 63 -0.67 -48.92 22.97
N ARG A 64 0.46 -48.51 22.40
CA ARG A 64 0.48 -47.54 21.29
C ARG A 64 -0.32 -48.15 20.13
N LYS A 65 -1.33 -47.44 19.62
CA LYS A 65 -2.15 -47.89 18.48
C LYS A 65 -1.26 -48.10 17.27
N ALA A 66 -1.26 -49.24 16.58
CA ALA A 66 -0.33 -49.54 15.49
C ALA A 66 -0.19 -48.44 14.40
N THR A 67 -1.24 -47.64 14.21
CA THR A 67 -1.30 -46.53 13.25
C THR A 67 -1.46 -45.15 13.93
N TYR A 68 -1.01 -44.10 13.25
CA TYR A 68 -1.22 -42.69 13.62
C TYR A 68 -1.47 -41.83 12.39
N GLN A 69 -2.14 -40.69 12.56
CA GLN A 69 -2.55 -39.81 11.45
C GLN A 69 -1.68 -38.56 11.34
N LYS A 70 -1.41 -38.13 10.11
CA LYS A 70 -0.63 -36.95 9.77
C LYS A 70 -1.31 -36.10 8.70
N LYS A 71 -1.39 -34.80 8.97
CA LYS A 71 -1.70 -33.81 7.92
C LYS A 71 -0.53 -33.73 6.95
N VAL A 72 -0.82 -33.69 5.66
CA VAL A 72 0.15 -33.60 4.58
C VAL A 72 -0.06 -32.28 3.86
N PHE A 73 1.01 -31.52 3.68
CA PHE A 73 1.00 -30.27 2.94
C PHE A 73 1.98 -30.35 1.78
N VAL A 74 1.52 -30.10 0.56
CA VAL A 74 2.35 -30.14 -0.65
C VAL A 74 2.70 -28.73 -1.08
N VAL A 75 4.01 -28.43 -1.14
CA VAL A 75 4.49 -27.13 -1.67
C VAL A 75 4.70 -27.23 -3.18
N LYS A 76 4.65 -26.08 -3.85
CA LYS A 76 4.85 -26.01 -5.30
C LYS A 76 6.33 -26.06 -5.71
N LEU A 77 7.20 -25.42 -4.93
CA LEU A 77 8.60 -25.18 -5.30
C LEU A 77 9.55 -26.19 -4.63
N ALA A 78 10.67 -26.49 -5.29
CA ALA A 78 11.64 -27.49 -4.86
C ALA A 78 12.65 -27.01 -3.81
N ASN A 79 12.89 -25.70 -3.76
CA ASN A 79 13.89 -25.06 -2.92
C ASN A 79 13.29 -24.28 -1.74
N VAL A 80 12.08 -24.66 -1.30
CA VAL A 80 11.38 -23.98 -0.21
C VAL A 80 12.09 -24.22 1.12
N THR A 81 12.45 -23.14 1.80
CA THR A 81 13.08 -23.15 3.14
C THR A 81 12.11 -22.77 4.26
N PHE A 82 10.95 -22.19 3.94
CA PHE A 82 9.91 -21.77 4.89
C PHE A 82 8.53 -22.22 4.43
N LEU A 83 7.62 -22.50 5.38
CA LEU A 83 6.23 -22.76 5.06
C LEU A 83 5.63 -21.53 4.34
N PRO A 84 4.92 -21.71 3.20
CA PRO A 84 4.30 -20.61 2.47
C PRO A 84 3.42 -19.71 3.35
N PRO A 85 3.32 -18.39 3.07
CA PRO A 85 2.43 -17.49 3.79
C PRO A 85 0.95 -17.83 3.55
N PRO A 86 0.01 -17.39 4.42
CA PRO A 86 -1.40 -17.80 4.36
C PRO A 86 -2.09 -17.57 3.01
N TYR A 87 -1.79 -16.48 2.29
CA TYR A 87 -2.36 -16.22 0.98
C TYR A 87 -1.91 -17.25 -0.07
N GLU A 88 -0.64 -17.63 -0.04
CA GLU A 88 -0.09 -18.65 -0.94
C GLU A 88 -0.65 -20.04 -0.58
N GLN A 89 -0.82 -20.34 0.72
CA GLN A 89 -1.49 -21.57 1.14
C GLN A 89 -2.93 -21.66 0.58
N LYS A 90 -3.70 -20.57 0.62
CA LYS A 90 -5.04 -20.50 0.00
C LYS A 90 -4.95 -20.74 -1.52
N TYR A 91 -3.98 -20.14 -2.19
CA TYR A 91 -3.74 -20.32 -3.63
C TYR A 91 -3.40 -21.78 -3.99
N LEU A 92 -2.57 -22.44 -3.19
CA LEU A 92 -2.16 -23.84 -3.37
C LEU A 92 -3.32 -24.82 -3.11
N ASN A 93 -4.13 -24.56 -2.09
CA ASN A 93 -5.31 -25.38 -1.78
C ASN A 93 -6.31 -25.39 -2.96
N LYS A 94 -6.54 -24.24 -3.60
CA LYS A 94 -7.42 -24.13 -4.79
C LYS A 94 -6.95 -24.96 -6.00
N ARG A 95 -5.69 -25.41 -5.99
CA ARG A 95 -5.04 -26.18 -7.06
C ARG A 95 -4.69 -27.61 -6.66
N GLY A 96 -5.23 -28.10 -5.53
CA GLY A 96 -5.04 -29.48 -5.07
C GLY A 96 -3.64 -29.81 -4.53
N LEU A 97 -2.78 -28.81 -4.36
CA LEU A 97 -1.55 -28.91 -3.58
C LEU A 97 -1.88 -28.60 -2.11
N GLY A 98 -1.11 -27.75 -1.44
CA GLY A 98 -1.46 -27.19 -0.15
C GLY A 98 -1.79 -28.28 0.88
N LEU A 99 -2.72 -28.03 1.79
CA LEU A 99 -3.18 -29.02 2.75
C LEU A 99 -4.10 -30.04 2.08
N LEU A 100 -3.70 -31.31 2.05
CA LEU A 100 -4.53 -32.37 1.51
C LEU A 100 -5.79 -32.60 2.37
N SER A 101 -6.91 -32.89 1.71
CA SER A 101 -8.23 -33.03 2.34
C SER A 101 -8.33 -34.21 3.31
N LYS A 102 -7.58 -35.29 3.06
CA LYS A 102 -7.54 -36.48 3.91
C LYS A 102 -6.18 -36.58 4.64
N PRO A 103 -6.16 -36.83 5.96
CA PRO A 103 -4.92 -37.09 6.66
C PRO A 103 -4.37 -38.47 6.28
N LEU A 104 -3.03 -38.55 6.18
CA LEU A 104 -2.32 -39.79 5.94
C LEU A 104 -2.32 -40.67 7.19
N THR A 105 -2.80 -41.90 7.09
CA THR A 105 -2.77 -42.87 8.20
C THR A 105 -1.53 -43.75 8.07
N ILE A 106 -0.51 -43.50 8.88
CA ILE A 106 0.79 -44.17 8.82
C ILE A 106 0.79 -45.33 9.82
N ASN A 107 1.19 -46.53 9.37
CA ASN A 107 1.54 -47.63 10.27
C ASN A 107 3.01 -47.50 10.70
N ARG A 108 3.31 -47.69 11.98
CA ARG A 108 4.68 -47.59 12.50
C ARG A 108 5.67 -48.55 11.86
N THR A 109 5.19 -49.65 11.26
CA THR A 109 6.05 -50.64 10.58
C THR A 109 6.21 -50.39 9.08
N TRP A 110 5.67 -49.30 8.53
CA TRP A 110 5.81 -49.00 7.10
C TRP A 110 7.22 -48.57 6.73
N SER A 111 7.67 -49.02 5.56
CA SER A 111 8.85 -48.46 4.93
C SER A 111 8.58 -47.05 4.40
N PHE A 112 9.64 -46.31 4.15
CA PHE A 112 9.54 -44.95 3.61
C PHE A 112 8.95 -44.93 2.20
N GLU A 113 9.29 -45.91 1.36
CA GLU A 113 8.71 -46.10 0.03
C GLU A 113 7.20 -46.29 0.14
N LYS A 114 6.74 -47.05 1.14
CA LYS A 114 5.31 -47.24 1.36
C LYS A 114 4.61 -45.94 1.77
N ILE A 115 5.26 -45.10 2.59
CA ILE A 115 4.74 -43.77 2.95
C ILE A 115 4.67 -42.85 1.73
N LYS A 116 5.68 -42.86 0.86
CA LYS A 116 5.67 -42.08 -0.39
C LYS A 116 4.52 -42.50 -1.30
N MET A 117 4.30 -43.80 -1.48
CA MET A 117 3.19 -44.33 -2.27
C MET A 117 1.83 -43.90 -1.72
N GLU A 118 1.66 -43.97 -0.40
CA GLU A 118 0.40 -43.57 0.25
C GLU A 118 0.17 -42.05 0.19
N ILE A 119 1.24 -41.23 0.15
CA ILE A 119 1.12 -39.79 -0.13
C ILE A 119 0.65 -39.55 -1.56
N LEU A 120 1.20 -40.28 -2.54
CA LEU A 120 0.80 -40.18 -3.95
C LEU A 120 -0.67 -40.59 -4.14
N ASP A 121 -1.14 -41.60 -3.41
CA ASP A 121 -2.54 -42.05 -3.43
C ASP A 121 -3.52 -41.03 -2.82
N LEU A 122 -3.04 -40.07 -2.02
CA LEU A 122 -3.86 -38.96 -1.50
C LEU A 122 -4.02 -37.79 -2.49
N MET A 123 -3.24 -37.75 -3.56
CA MET A 123 -3.24 -36.66 -4.53
C MET A 123 -4.24 -36.89 -5.67
N LEU A 124 -4.66 -35.80 -6.31
CA LEU A 124 -5.43 -35.86 -7.55
C LEU A 124 -4.59 -36.53 -8.65
N PRO A 125 -5.20 -37.33 -9.56
CA PRO A 125 -4.45 -38.11 -10.55
C PRO A 125 -3.43 -37.30 -11.36
N ASN A 126 -3.81 -36.11 -11.81
CA ASN A 126 -2.93 -35.21 -12.56
C ASN A 126 -1.71 -34.73 -11.75
N LEU A 127 -1.89 -34.43 -10.46
CA LEU A 127 -0.80 -33.97 -9.59
C LEU A 127 0.06 -35.13 -9.09
N ARG A 128 -0.55 -36.31 -8.90
CA ARG A 128 0.13 -37.56 -8.57
C ARG A 128 1.19 -37.87 -9.62
N ASP A 129 0.80 -37.94 -10.89
CA ASP A 129 1.70 -38.31 -11.99
C ASP A 129 2.87 -37.32 -12.11
N MET A 130 2.59 -36.02 -11.90
CA MET A 130 3.62 -34.97 -11.89
C MET A 130 4.59 -35.13 -10.71
N LEU A 131 4.08 -35.39 -9.50
CA LEU A 131 4.91 -35.55 -8.31
C LEU A 131 5.73 -36.84 -8.36
N GLU A 132 5.17 -37.91 -8.91
CA GLU A 132 5.86 -39.19 -9.13
C GLU A 132 7.00 -39.04 -10.15
N MET A 133 6.78 -38.31 -11.25
CA MET A 133 7.80 -38.05 -12.27
C MET A 133 8.99 -37.22 -11.73
N VAL A 134 8.70 -36.26 -10.85
CA VAL A 134 9.71 -35.34 -10.33
C VAL A 134 10.42 -35.91 -9.09
N ASP A 135 9.79 -36.87 -8.40
CA ASP A 135 10.14 -37.32 -7.06
C ASP A 135 10.13 -36.17 -6.03
N PHE A 136 10.11 -36.52 -4.75
CA PHE A 136 9.96 -35.54 -3.68
C PHE A 136 10.70 -35.93 -2.41
N SER A 137 10.93 -34.91 -1.59
CA SER A 137 11.47 -35.01 -0.25
C SER A 137 10.40 -34.66 0.78
N ILE A 138 10.53 -35.22 1.98
CA ILE A 138 9.63 -34.94 3.10
C ILE A 138 10.38 -34.04 4.08
N ALA A 139 9.73 -32.98 4.53
CA ALA A 139 10.24 -32.04 5.51
C ALA A 139 9.26 -31.88 6.68
N ARG A 140 9.77 -31.39 7.80
CA ARG A 140 8.97 -30.96 8.95
C ARG A 140 9.03 -29.45 9.12
N CYS A 141 7.95 -28.87 9.61
CA CYS A 141 7.87 -27.44 9.93
C CYS A 141 8.29 -27.20 11.40
N GLY A 142 9.29 -26.35 11.62
CA GLY A 142 9.76 -25.94 12.95
C GLY A 142 8.95 -24.80 13.59
N LYS A 143 9.34 -24.37 14.80
CA LYS A 143 8.67 -23.30 15.58
C LYS A 143 8.63 -21.94 14.87
N HIS A 144 9.58 -21.68 13.96
CA HIS A 144 9.66 -20.45 13.17
C HIS A 144 9.23 -20.63 11.71
N LYS A 145 8.36 -21.62 11.44
CA LYS A 145 7.91 -21.98 10.08
C LYS A 145 9.02 -22.44 9.11
N MET A 146 10.26 -22.54 9.56
CA MET A 146 11.38 -23.07 8.77
C MET A 146 11.20 -24.57 8.51
N LEU A 147 11.45 -24.98 7.27
CA LEU A 147 11.36 -26.36 6.83
C LEU A 147 12.69 -27.06 7.02
N THR A 148 12.67 -28.21 7.69
CA THR A 148 13.83 -29.10 7.82
C THR A 148 13.56 -30.37 7.04
N LYS A 149 14.30 -30.58 5.94
CA LYS A 149 14.26 -31.83 5.17
C LYS A 149 14.67 -32.99 6.07
N ILE A 150 13.91 -34.06 6.02
CA ILE A 150 14.16 -35.25 6.82
C ILE A 150 15.01 -36.19 5.96
N ASP A 151 16.25 -36.45 6.40
CA ASP A 151 17.13 -37.40 5.75
C ASP A 151 16.82 -38.81 6.29
N MET A 152 16.33 -39.68 5.41
CA MET A 152 15.59 -40.89 5.76
C MET A 152 16.30 -42.18 5.37
N LEU A 153 17.55 -42.09 4.87
CA LEU A 153 18.34 -43.27 4.52
C LEU A 153 18.85 -44.07 5.74
N ASN A 154 18.74 -43.52 6.96
CA ASN A 154 19.31 -44.09 8.19
C ASN A 154 18.30 -44.21 9.35
N THR A 155 16.99 -44.17 9.09
CA THR A 155 15.98 -44.18 10.16
C THR A 155 15.49 -45.60 10.46
N ASP A 156 15.75 -46.10 11.67
CA ASP A 156 15.18 -47.36 12.14
C ASP A 156 13.64 -47.28 12.20
N PRO A 157 12.90 -48.33 11.77
CA PRO A 157 11.43 -48.34 11.78
C PRO A 157 10.81 -48.04 13.15
N GLU A 158 11.52 -48.37 14.24
CA GLU A 158 11.05 -48.12 15.61
C GLU A 158 11.03 -46.62 16.00
N ASP A 159 11.78 -45.77 15.27
CA ASP A 159 11.92 -44.33 15.53
C ASP A 159 11.26 -43.44 14.45
N LEU A 160 10.47 -44.02 13.55
CA LEU A 160 9.79 -43.31 12.46
C LEU A 160 8.88 -42.16 12.98
N GLU A 161 8.12 -42.39 14.05
CA GLU A 161 7.24 -41.38 14.65
C GLU A 161 8.03 -40.24 15.32
N VAL A 162 9.20 -40.53 15.88
CA VAL A 162 10.10 -39.52 16.47
C VAL A 162 10.70 -38.66 15.37
N THR A 163 11.07 -39.28 14.25
CA THR A 163 11.70 -38.64 13.10
C THR A 163 10.73 -37.73 12.34
N LEU A 164 9.50 -38.21 12.11
CA LEU A 164 8.42 -37.43 11.49
C LEU A 164 7.86 -36.34 12.44
N GLY A 165 8.16 -36.41 13.74
CA GLY A 165 7.71 -35.46 14.75
C GLY A 165 6.20 -35.49 14.99
N SER A 166 5.63 -34.54 15.74
CA SER A 166 4.18 -34.43 15.97
C SER A 166 3.45 -33.50 14.99
N GLY A 167 4.19 -32.67 14.25
CA GLY A 167 3.65 -31.68 13.31
C GLY A 167 3.18 -32.23 11.95
N MET A 168 2.78 -31.31 11.08
CA MET A 168 2.41 -31.57 9.67
C MET A 168 3.61 -32.04 8.85
N LEU A 169 3.39 -32.97 7.92
CA LEU A 169 4.38 -33.40 6.94
C LEU A 169 4.34 -32.48 5.74
N ILE A 170 5.50 -31.96 5.34
CA ILE A 170 5.63 -31.09 4.18
C ILE A 170 6.27 -31.89 3.04
N VAL A 171 5.61 -31.95 1.90
CA VAL A 171 6.09 -32.60 0.69
C VAL A 171 6.68 -31.54 -0.23
N ILE A 172 7.99 -31.66 -0.48
CA ILE A 172 8.76 -30.74 -1.31
C ILE A 172 9.20 -31.48 -2.58
N PRO A 173 8.68 -31.14 -3.76
CA PRO A 173 9.07 -31.80 -5.01
C PRO A 173 10.55 -31.50 -5.30
N LYS A 174 11.24 -32.36 -6.07
CA LYS A 174 12.65 -32.08 -6.45
C LYS A 174 12.78 -31.06 -7.60
N ARG A 175 11.69 -30.77 -8.30
CA ARG A 175 11.55 -29.73 -9.33
C ARG A 175 10.22 -29.02 -9.13
N ASP A 176 10.13 -27.78 -9.59
CA ASP A 176 8.93 -26.98 -9.39
C ASP A 176 7.75 -27.54 -10.21
N PHE A 177 6.56 -27.47 -9.64
CA PHE A 177 5.34 -27.69 -10.42
C PHE A 177 5.13 -26.53 -11.41
N PRO A 178 4.54 -26.80 -12.59
CA PRO A 178 4.25 -25.76 -13.58
C PRO A 178 3.29 -24.69 -13.02
N TYR A 179 3.37 -23.47 -13.55
CA TYR A 179 2.56 -22.34 -13.07
C TYR A 179 1.06 -22.50 -13.38
N ASN A 180 0.72 -23.32 -14.38
CA ASN A 180 -0.59 -23.42 -14.99
C ASN A 180 -1.40 -24.59 -14.41
N LEU A 181 -1.25 -24.90 -13.12
CA LEU A 181 -2.02 -25.99 -12.52
C LEU A 181 -3.52 -25.68 -12.61
N PRO A 182 -4.34 -26.61 -13.13
CA PRO A 182 -5.77 -26.40 -13.27
C PRO A 182 -6.40 -26.17 -11.89
N LEU A 183 -7.44 -25.33 -11.85
CA LEU A 183 -8.26 -25.19 -10.66
C LEU A 183 -9.00 -26.50 -10.43
N VAL A 184 -9.10 -26.93 -9.17
CA VAL A 184 -9.90 -28.10 -8.83
C VAL A 184 -11.36 -27.67 -8.84
N GLU A 185 -12.14 -28.12 -9.83
CA GLU A 185 -13.59 -27.90 -9.89
C GLU A 185 -14.26 -28.50 -8.63
N GLU A 186 -15.18 -27.75 -8.03
CA GLU A 186 -15.77 -28.10 -6.72
C GLU A 186 -16.70 -29.32 -6.80
N PRO A 187 -16.33 -30.43 -6.13
CA PRO A 187 -17.28 -31.00 -5.17
C PRO A 187 -16.64 -31.43 -3.84
N HIS A 188 -15.46 -30.90 -3.47
CA HIS A 188 -14.72 -31.35 -2.28
C HIS A 188 -14.39 -30.27 -1.22
N LEU A 189 -14.86 -29.03 -1.38
CA LEU A 189 -14.56 -27.93 -0.44
C LEU A 189 -15.56 -27.77 0.73
N GLN A 190 -16.67 -28.53 0.76
CA GLN A 190 -17.70 -28.43 1.81
C GLN A 190 -17.31 -28.99 3.19
N ILE A 191 -16.04 -29.33 3.46
CA ILE A 191 -15.60 -29.83 4.79
C ILE A 191 -14.57 -28.89 5.46
N LEU A 192 -14.14 -27.81 4.81
CA LEU A 192 -13.09 -26.93 5.35
C LEU A 192 -13.59 -25.64 6.02
N GLU A 193 -14.86 -25.27 5.86
CA GLU A 193 -15.41 -24.08 6.52
C GLU A 193 -15.81 -24.33 7.99
N ASP A 194 -16.06 -25.59 8.38
CA ASP A 194 -16.40 -25.96 9.77
C ASP A 194 -15.19 -26.19 10.69
N ALA A 195 -13.95 -26.13 10.17
CA ALA A 195 -12.73 -26.39 10.97
C ALA A 195 -12.06 -25.11 11.52
N ASN A 196 -12.53 -23.92 11.12
CA ASN A 196 -12.01 -22.64 11.61
C ASN A 196 -13.01 -21.88 12.49
N SER A 197 -14.11 -22.52 12.90
CA SER A 197 -15.07 -21.96 13.84
C SER A 197 -15.00 -22.64 15.21
N TYR A 198 -14.65 -21.85 16.22
CA TYR A 198 -14.89 -21.97 17.67
C TYR A 198 -13.83 -22.51 18.65
N SER A 199 -13.47 -21.56 19.55
CA SER A 199 -13.40 -21.61 21.02
C SER A 199 -12.23 -22.29 21.75
N ASP A 200 -11.44 -21.43 22.40
CA ASP A 200 -10.96 -21.63 23.77
C ASP A 200 -12.17 -21.84 24.71
N GLU A 201 -12.56 -23.09 24.93
CA GLU A 201 -13.25 -23.51 26.16
C GLU A 201 -12.29 -24.34 27.01
N GLN A 202 -11.65 -23.67 27.97
CA GLN A 202 -11.07 -24.36 29.11
C GLN A 202 -12.19 -24.64 30.12
N GLY A 203 -12.53 -25.92 30.27
CA GLY A 203 -13.27 -26.43 31.42
C GLY A 203 -12.52 -26.15 32.74
N PRO A 204 -13.24 -26.20 33.88
CA PRO A 204 -12.83 -25.56 35.13
C PRO A 204 -11.63 -26.26 35.79
N PRO A 205 -10.75 -25.51 36.48
CA PRO A 205 -9.68 -26.09 37.28
C PRO A 205 -10.22 -26.64 38.61
N PRO A 206 -9.53 -27.61 39.23
CA PRO A 206 -9.98 -28.27 40.45
C PRO A 206 -9.90 -27.35 41.68
N GLN A 207 -10.89 -27.48 42.56
CA GLN A 207 -10.93 -26.86 43.88
C GLN A 207 -9.70 -27.21 44.73
N ARG A 208 -8.93 -26.20 45.16
CA ARG A 208 -8.22 -26.22 46.46
C ARG A 208 -8.10 -24.81 47.08
N ARG A 209 -8.91 -24.62 48.12
CA ARG A 209 -8.68 -23.95 49.42
C ARG A 209 -8.08 -22.53 49.46
N SER A 210 -8.97 -21.60 49.84
CA SER A 210 -8.86 -20.57 50.89
C SER A 210 -7.73 -19.53 50.80
N PHE A 211 -8.07 -18.24 50.76
CA PHE A 211 -8.09 -17.37 51.96
C PHE A 211 -8.83 -16.04 51.69
N ASN A 212 -9.53 -15.56 52.72
CA ASN A 212 -10.36 -14.36 52.82
C ASN A 212 -9.71 -13.03 52.37
N ARG A 213 -10.50 -12.09 51.81
CA ARG A 213 -10.94 -10.87 52.55
C ARG A 213 -11.87 -9.93 51.74
N ARG A 214 -13.09 -9.78 52.28
CA ARG A 214 -13.93 -8.57 52.45
C ARG A 214 -14.26 -7.66 51.25
N VAL A 215 -15.51 -7.87 50.83
CA VAL A 215 -16.56 -6.91 50.48
C VAL A 215 -16.55 -5.60 51.29
N PHE A 216 -16.85 -4.49 50.62
CA PHE A 216 -17.80 -3.49 51.13
C PHE A 216 -18.79 -3.10 50.02
N THR A 217 -20.03 -3.53 50.23
CA THR A 217 -21.25 -3.05 49.58
C THR A 217 -21.64 -1.68 50.12
N ASN A 218 -22.32 -0.87 49.30
CA ASN A 218 -23.49 -0.14 49.77
C ASN A 218 -24.56 -0.12 48.67
N GLN A 219 -25.69 -0.75 49.00
CA GLN A 219 -26.98 -0.65 48.35
C GLN A 219 -27.73 0.58 48.87
N LEU A 220 -28.70 1.06 48.08
CA LEU A 220 -30.03 1.61 48.39
C LEU A 220 -30.43 2.46 47.16
N SER A 221 -31.65 2.44 46.61
CA SER A 221 -32.96 1.97 47.07
C SER A 221 -33.96 1.94 45.90
N LEU A 222 -35.01 1.14 46.07
CA LEU A 222 -36.13 0.87 45.17
C LEU A 222 -37.29 1.89 45.29
N ASN A 223 -38.04 1.99 44.18
CA ASN A 223 -39.52 2.04 44.04
C ASN A 223 -40.34 3.36 44.03
N ASN A 224 -40.92 3.58 42.84
CA ASN A 224 -42.34 3.69 42.46
C ASN A 224 -43.22 4.95 42.68
N SER A 225 -43.78 5.35 41.52
CA SER A 225 -45.17 5.74 41.19
C SER A 225 -45.66 7.16 41.48
N VAL A 226 -46.11 7.86 40.42
CA VAL A 226 -47.51 8.33 40.20
C VAL A 226 -47.63 8.93 38.77
N VAL A 227 -48.79 8.71 38.16
CA VAL A 227 -49.23 9.06 36.80
C VAL A 227 -49.62 10.55 36.67
N THR A 228 -49.30 11.20 35.54
CA THR A 228 -50.24 12.10 34.81
C THR A 228 -49.71 12.47 33.41
N ASN A 229 -50.63 12.46 32.43
CA ASN A 229 -50.44 12.69 31.00
C ASN A 229 -49.96 14.11 30.65
N GLN A 230 -49.09 14.23 29.63
CA GLN A 230 -49.27 15.13 28.47
C GLN A 230 -48.25 14.82 27.36
N GLN A 231 -48.63 15.15 26.13
CA GLN A 231 -48.07 14.73 24.83
C GLN A 231 -46.59 15.08 24.59
N GLU A 232 -45.82 14.14 24.02
CA GLU A 232 -44.54 14.35 23.33
C GLU A 232 -44.51 13.55 22.01
N PRO A 233 -43.99 14.11 20.90
CA PRO A 233 -43.64 13.35 19.71
C PRO A 233 -42.21 12.79 19.78
N ALA A 234 -42.04 11.62 19.15
CA ALA A 234 -40.86 10.77 19.04
C ALA A 234 -39.48 11.46 19.07
N ARG A 235 -38.70 11.07 20.10
CA ARG A 235 -37.24 11.25 20.18
C ARG A 235 -36.54 10.41 19.11
N LYS A 236 -35.58 11.04 18.44
CA LYS A 236 -34.52 10.41 17.66
C LYS A 236 -33.55 9.74 18.64
N ASP A 237 -33.19 8.49 18.37
CA ASP A 237 -32.12 7.81 19.09
C ASP A 237 -30.78 8.43 18.69
N GLU A 238 -30.10 9.01 19.68
CA GLU A 238 -28.71 9.42 19.62
C GLU A 238 -27.83 8.18 19.83
N ALA A 239 -27.05 7.83 18.81
CA ALA A 239 -25.83 7.05 18.94
C ALA A 239 -24.69 7.90 18.37
N TYR A 240 -24.18 8.82 19.18
CA TYR A 240 -22.96 9.58 18.91
C TYR A 240 -21.82 8.93 19.71
N ASN A 241 -20.83 8.38 18.99
CA ASN A 241 -19.39 8.42 19.26
C ASN A 241 -18.69 7.20 18.65
N ASP A 242 -18.20 7.31 17.41
CA ASP A 242 -16.90 6.70 17.01
C ASP A 242 -16.29 7.20 15.66
N ASP A 243 -16.82 8.24 15.01
CA ASP A 243 -16.52 8.46 13.57
C ASP A 243 -15.31 9.35 13.21
N PHE A 244 -14.51 9.84 14.17
CA PHE A 244 -13.37 10.74 13.85
C PHE A 244 -12.06 10.02 13.46
N ALA A 245 -12.03 8.68 13.48
CA ALA A 245 -10.85 7.89 13.11
C ALA A 245 -10.67 7.71 11.58
N TYR A 246 -11.62 8.14 10.75
CA TYR A 246 -11.66 7.79 9.34
C TYR A 246 -10.73 8.61 8.42
N PHE A 247 -10.10 9.68 8.94
CA PHE A 247 -9.35 10.63 8.11
C PHE A 247 -7.94 10.97 8.65
N SER A 248 -7.44 10.22 9.66
CA SER A 248 -6.08 10.39 10.21
C SER A 248 -4.98 9.74 9.38
N ASP A 249 -5.32 8.84 8.46
CA ASP A 249 -4.35 7.84 7.96
C ASP A 249 -3.68 8.21 6.63
N ILE A 250 -3.72 9.49 6.24
CA ILE A 250 -3.07 9.91 4.99
C ILE A 250 -1.58 10.28 5.18
N GLU A 251 -1.07 10.47 6.40
CA GLU A 251 0.33 10.93 6.55
C GLU A 251 1.14 10.40 7.76
N ASP A 252 0.74 9.31 8.42
CA ASP A 252 1.66 8.63 9.36
C ASP A 252 1.48 7.11 9.28
N GLY A 253 2.59 6.36 9.23
CA GLY A 253 2.63 4.91 9.00
C GLY A 253 2.05 4.06 10.14
N GLY A 254 0.76 4.21 10.39
CA GLY A 254 -0.07 3.37 11.26
C GLY A 254 -1.07 2.55 10.44
N ASP A 255 -1.43 1.38 10.97
CA ASP A 255 -2.21 0.33 10.31
C ASP A 255 -3.45 0.85 9.58
N VAL A 256 -3.42 0.79 8.25
CA VAL A 256 -4.58 0.99 7.38
C VAL A 256 -5.61 -0.10 7.67
N VAL A 257 -6.76 0.29 8.20
CA VAL A 257 -7.93 -0.60 8.23
C VAL A 257 -8.48 -0.69 6.82
N ASP A 258 -8.11 -1.79 6.18
CA ASP A 258 -8.53 -2.26 4.87
C ASP A 258 -10.07 -2.30 4.76
N THR A 259 -10.64 -1.46 3.90
CA THR A 259 -11.97 -1.70 3.33
C THR A 259 -11.78 -2.13 1.89
N SER A 260 -11.66 -3.44 1.69
CA SER A 260 -11.59 -4.05 0.38
C SER A 260 -12.80 -3.61 -0.47
N PHE A 261 -12.55 -2.79 -1.48
CA PHE A 261 -13.58 -2.23 -2.34
C PHE A 261 -14.08 -3.31 -3.30
N THR A 262 -15.26 -3.86 -3.02
CA THR A 262 -16.04 -4.59 -4.02
C THR A 262 -16.84 -3.55 -4.81
N VAL A 263 -16.45 -3.31 -6.06
CA VAL A 263 -17.20 -2.43 -6.97
C VAL A 263 -18.58 -3.05 -7.18
N SER A 264 -19.61 -2.51 -6.55
CA SER A 264 -20.98 -2.86 -6.86
C SER A 264 -21.31 -2.41 -8.29
N ASN A 265 -22.10 -3.18 -9.03
CA ASN A 265 -22.49 -2.89 -10.41
C ASN A 265 -23.19 -1.52 -10.61
N GLU A 266 -23.61 -0.86 -9.52
CA GLU A 266 -24.25 0.47 -9.51
C GLU A 266 -23.26 1.64 -9.67
N LEU A 267 -21.95 1.44 -9.41
CA LEU A 267 -20.89 2.47 -9.54
C LEU A 267 -20.48 2.74 -11.00
N HIS A 268 -20.68 1.76 -11.88
CA HIS A 268 -20.05 1.72 -13.20
C HIS A 268 -20.35 2.87 -14.18
N PRO A 269 -21.56 3.49 -14.20
CA PRO A 269 -21.84 4.60 -15.11
C PRO A 269 -21.22 5.93 -14.66
N PHE A 270 -20.95 6.09 -13.36
CA PHE A 270 -20.42 7.35 -12.81
C PHE A 270 -18.90 7.38 -12.70
N LEU A 271 -18.21 6.26 -12.91
CA LEU A 271 -16.74 6.21 -12.87
C LEU A 271 -16.07 6.60 -14.19
N ASN A 272 -16.85 6.72 -15.27
CA ASN A 272 -16.32 7.06 -16.59
C ASN A 272 -16.75 8.47 -16.98
N PHE A 273 -15.78 9.33 -17.24
CA PHE A 273 -16.04 10.65 -17.81
C PHE A 273 -16.60 10.54 -19.24
N PRO A 274 -17.36 11.55 -19.70
CA PRO A 274 -17.74 11.67 -21.10
C PRO A 274 -16.49 11.73 -21.98
N ARG A 275 -16.59 11.24 -23.21
CA ARG A 275 -15.50 11.27 -24.19
C ARG A 275 -15.92 12.03 -25.42
N ILE A 276 -14.94 12.67 -26.05
CA ILE A 276 -15.11 13.30 -27.36
C ILE A 276 -15.47 12.25 -28.42
N SER A 277 -16.29 12.60 -29.41
CA SER A 277 -16.65 11.68 -30.49
C SER A 277 -15.43 11.31 -31.33
N GLU A 278 -15.32 10.06 -31.77
CA GLU A 278 -14.23 9.59 -32.63
C GLU A 278 -14.23 10.30 -34.00
N ASP A 279 -15.40 10.73 -34.46
CA ASP A 279 -15.63 11.45 -35.72
C ASP A 279 -15.23 12.94 -35.66
N SER A 280 -14.83 13.43 -34.50
CA SER A 280 -14.46 14.84 -34.31
C SER A 280 -13.17 15.18 -35.05
N GLU A 281 -13.04 16.44 -35.49
CA GLU A 281 -11.87 16.91 -36.23
C GLU A 281 -10.58 16.68 -35.43
N LEU A 282 -9.57 16.08 -36.06
CA LEU A 282 -8.25 15.88 -35.46
C LEU A 282 -7.35 17.08 -35.78
N VAL A 283 -6.93 17.80 -34.76
CA VAL A 283 -6.10 19.00 -34.85
C VAL A 283 -4.69 18.70 -34.32
N LEU A 284 -3.68 19.04 -35.13
CA LEU A 284 -2.28 18.99 -34.71
C LEU A 284 -1.95 20.17 -33.79
N ILE A 285 -1.44 19.85 -32.60
CA ILE A 285 -0.94 20.80 -31.62
C ILE A 285 0.59 20.73 -31.64
N ASP A 286 1.21 21.72 -32.28
CA ASP A 286 2.67 21.86 -32.34
C ASP A 286 3.10 22.95 -31.36
N VAL A 287 3.75 22.56 -30.26
CA VAL A 287 4.01 23.44 -29.11
C VAL A 287 5.39 23.18 -28.49
N SER A 288 6.04 24.22 -27.98
CA SER A 288 7.28 24.08 -27.20
C SER A 288 6.97 23.90 -25.72
N ARG A 289 7.70 23.02 -25.03
CA ARG A 289 7.54 22.76 -23.57
C ARG A 289 7.59 24.04 -22.74
N ASP A 290 8.46 24.99 -23.11
CA ASP A 290 8.66 26.25 -22.40
C ASP A 290 7.51 27.26 -22.62
N ASN A 291 6.64 27.01 -23.60
CA ASN A 291 5.58 27.94 -24.00
C ASN A 291 4.18 27.32 -23.94
N ILE A 292 3.99 26.22 -23.20
CA ILE A 292 2.70 25.53 -23.11
C ILE A 292 1.60 26.45 -22.54
N VAL A 293 1.88 27.17 -21.44
CA VAL A 293 0.84 27.98 -20.78
C VAL A 293 0.32 29.11 -21.68
N PRO A 294 1.17 29.99 -22.25
CA PRO A 294 0.70 31.03 -23.17
C PRO A 294 0.01 30.45 -24.40
N TYR A 295 0.58 29.40 -25.01
CA TYR A 295 0.01 28.74 -26.18
C TYR A 295 -1.40 28.22 -25.93
N MET A 296 -1.61 27.51 -24.81
CA MET A 296 -2.92 26.97 -24.45
C MET A 296 -3.93 28.08 -24.15
N PHE A 297 -3.53 29.16 -23.48
CA PHE A 297 -4.40 30.31 -23.31
C PHE A 297 -4.82 30.91 -24.66
N ASP A 298 -3.89 31.12 -25.59
CA ASP A 298 -4.18 31.70 -26.90
C ASP A 298 -5.10 30.81 -27.74
N LEU A 299 -4.79 29.50 -27.80
CA LEU A 299 -5.56 28.50 -28.53
C LEU A 299 -7.04 28.51 -28.11
N TYR A 300 -7.30 28.40 -26.80
CA TYR A 300 -8.66 28.33 -26.27
C TYR A 300 -9.34 29.70 -26.15
N SER A 301 -8.60 30.80 -26.23
CA SER A 301 -9.17 32.15 -26.31
C SER A 301 -9.76 32.44 -27.68
N GLN A 302 -8.98 32.15 -28.73
CA GLN A 302 -9.31 32.56 -30.11
C GLN A 302 -10.39 31.67 -30.73
N LYS A 303 -10.41 30.38 -30.40
CA LYS A 303 -11.31 29.40 -30.99
C LYS A 303 -12.07 28.62 -29.91
N PRO A 304 -13.24 29.10 -29.45
CA PRO A 304 -14.02 28.40 -28.45
C PRO A 304 -14.42 26.96 -28.87
N SER A 305 -14.61 26.71 -30.16
CA SER A 305 -14.91 25.37 -30.72
C SER A 305 -13.74 24.38 -30.65
N THR A 306 -12.56 24.82 -30.17
CA THR A 306 -11.42 23.92 -29.92
C THR A 306 -11.79 22.76 -29.02
N VAL A 307 -12.74 22.96 -28.10
CA VAL A 307 -13.20 21.92 -27.16
C VAL A 307 -13.93 20.75 -27.84
N ASP A 308 -14.31 20.91 -29.11
CA ASP A 308 -15.02 19.91 -29.91
C ASP A 308 -14.05 19.08 -30.78
N ASN A 309 -12.74 19.33 -30.69
CA ASN A 309 -11.73 18.72 -31.57
C ASN A 309 -10.83 17.73 -30.84
N ARG A 310 -10.46 16.63 -31.50
CA ARG A 310 -9.42 15.73 -31.02
C ARG A 310 -8.05 16.36 -31.22
N PHE A 311 -7.11 16.09 -30.33
CA PHE A 311 -5.73 16.58 -30.43
C PHE A 311 -4.76 15.47 -30.82
N LEU A 312 -3.82 15.82 -31.68
CA LEU A 312 -2.57 15.11 -31.90
C LEU A 312 -1.43 16.03 -31.46
N VAL A 313 -0.68 15.66 -30.43
CA VAL A 313 0.36 16.54 -29.87
C VAL A 313 1.73 16.27 -30.50
N LYS A 314 2.48 17.34 -30.73
CA LYS A 314 3.90 17.30 -31.09
C LYS A 314 4.64 18.37 -30.31
N PHE A 315 5.74 17.99 -29.65
CA PHE A 315 6.65 18.94 -29.05
C PHE A 315 7.70 19.40 -30.05
N ILE A 316 7.88 20.72 -30.18
CA ILE A 316 8.81 21.30 -31.14
C ILE A 316 10.24 20.87 -30.79
N GLY A 317 10.93 20.25 -31.76
CA GLY A 317 12.31 19.78 -31.60
C GLY A 317 12.44 18.34 -31.11
N GLU A 318 11.34 17.63 -30.90
CA GLU A 318 11.32 16.23 -30.45
C GLU A 318 10.81 15.30 -31.56
N ASP A 319 11.47 14.16 -31.73
CA ASP A 319 11.05 13.09 -32.64
C ASP A 319 9.98 12.23 -31.97
N GLY A 320 8.71 12.60 -32.15
CA GLY A 320 7.55 11.85 -31.65
C GLY A 320 6.24 12.30 -32.29
N VAL A 321 5.37 11.35 -32.60
CA VAL A 321 3.98 11.59 -33.01
C VAL A 321 3.08 10.88 -32.00
N ASP A 322 2.12 11.62 -31.44
CA ASP A 322 1.35 11.20 -30.27
C ASP A 322 0.47 9.95 -30.50
N GLY A 323 0.59 8.98 -29.57
CA GLY A 323 -0.32 7.84 -29.41
C GLY A 323 -1.25 7.95 -28.19
N GLY A 324 -1.33 9.12 -27.55
CA GLY A 324 -2.09 9.43 -26.33
C GLY A 324 -1.22 9.85 -25.14
N GLY A 325 0.07 9.51 -25.15
CA GLY A 325 1.04 9.85 -24.09
C GLY A 325 1.41 11.33 -24.05
N LEU A 326 1.65 11.94 -25.22
CA LEU A 326 2.04 13.36 -25.31
C LEU A 326 0.86 14.27 -24.96
N LEU A 327 -0.38 13.83 -25.21
CA LEU A 327 -1.58 14.53 -24.78
C LEU A 327 -1.68 14.63 -23.25
N ASN A 328 -1.46 13.53 -22.53
CA ASN A 328 -1.44 13.54 -21.07
C ASN A 328 -0.32 14.43 -20.54
N GLU A 329 0.84 14.40 -21.18
CA GLU A 329 1.99 15.24 -20.83
C GLU A 329 1.70 16.73 -21.01
N LEU A 330 1.12 17.14 -22.15
CA LEU A 330 0.73 18.52 -22.44
C LEU A 330 -0.13 19.12 -21.31
N PHE A 331 -1.20 18.41 -20.94
CA PHE A 331 -2.09 18.88 -19.88
C PHE A 331 -1.44 18.81 -18.49
N SER A 332 -0.59 17.82 -18.24
CA SER A 332 0.12 17.70 -16.96
C SER A 332 1.09 18.86 -16.75
N ILE A 333 1.85 19.25 -17.78
CA ILE A 333 2.73 20.42 -17.71
C ILE A 333 1.89 21.69 -17.52
N PHE A 334 0.84 21.86 -18.32
CA PHE A 334 -0.04 23.03 -18.21
C PHE A 334 -0.57 23.22 -16.79
N TRP A 335 -1.23 22.21 -16.22
CA TRP A 335 -1.84 22.31 -14.89
C TRP A 335 -0.81 22.45 -13.77
N ARG A 336 0.34 21.78 -13.88
CA ARG A 336 1.44 21.93 -12.92
C ARG A 336 1.93 23.38 -12.86
N GLU A 337 2.15 24.01 -14.01
CA GLU A 337 2.59 25.40 -14.05
C GLU A 337 1.50 26.38 -13.60
N ILE A 338 0.23 26.11 -13.93
CA ILE A 338 -0.91 26.87 -13.42
C ILE A 338 -1.03 26.78 -11.89
N PHE A 339 -0.88 25.60 -11.29
CA PHE A 339 -0.96 25.41 -9.84
C PHE A 339 0.26 25.93 -9.08
N LYS A 340 1.43 25.99 -9.73
CA LYS A 340 2.62 26.65 -9.16
C LYS A 340 2.53 28.17 -9.20
N SER A 341 1.75 28.72 -10.13
CA SER A 341 1.58 30.16 -10.22
C SER A 341 0.64 30.69 -9.12
N ASP A 342 1.03 31.76 -8.45
CA ASP A 342 0.20 32.39 -7.41
C ASP A 342 -0.98 33.23 -7.97
N ASP A 343 -1.24 33.14 -9.27
CA ASP A 343 -2.16 34.05 -9.96
C ASP A 343 -3.57 33.44 -10.13
N PHE A 344 -3.68 32.11 -10.14
CA PHE A 344 -4.93 31.41 -10.48
C PHE A 344 -5.46 30.47 -9.39
N PHE A 345 -4.60 29.91 -8.54
CA PHE A 345 -5.01 28.93 -7.54
C PHE A 345 -4.24 29.15 -6.24
N ILE A 346 -4.85 28.74 -5.13
CA ILE A 346 -4.24 28.76 -3.80
C ILE A 346 -4.59 27.48 -3.04
N GLY A 347 -3.70 27.07 -2.14
CA GLY A 347 -3.84 25.88 -1.30
C GLY A 347 -2.53 25.09 -1.26
N THR A 348 -2.52 23.99 -0.49
CA THR A 348 -1.34 23.15 -0.27
C THR A 348 -1.47 21.82 -1.01
N ASN A 349 -2.05 20.78 -0.43
CA ASN A 349 -2.22 19.48 -1.10
C ASN A 349 -3.32 19.57 -2.15
N ILE A 350 -4.44 20.20 -1.80
CA ILE A 350 -5.46 20.61 -2.77
C ILE A 350 -5.44 22.12 -3.01
N VAL A 351 -5.99 22.53 -4.14
CA VAL A 351 -6.10 23.93 -4.53
C VAL A 351 -7.52 24.28 -4.97
N VAL A 352 -7.86 25.55 -4.79
CA VAL A 352 -9.10 26.17 -5.27
C VAL A 352 -8.80 27.44 -6.06
N PRO A 353 -9.70 27.87 -6.97
CA PRO A 353 -9.59 29.14 -7.67
C PRO A 353 -9.30 30.33 -6.75
N PHE A 354 -8.32 31.12 -7.14
CA PHE A 354 -7.94 32.32 -6.41
C PHE A 354 -7.38 33.37 -7.35
N VAL A 355 -7.58 34.65 -7.03
CA VAL A 355 -6.93 35.75 -7.75
C VAL A 355 -6.52 36.83 -6.77
N LYS A 356 -5.26 37.27 -6.83
CA LYS A 356 -4.79 38.43 -6.08
C LYS A 356 -5.59 39.67 -6.49
N LEU A 357 -6.03 40.46 -5.50
CA LEU A 357 -6.87 41.64 -5.74
C LEU A 357 -6.27 42.61 -6.77
N SER A 358 -4.95 42.79 -6.78
CA SER A 358 -4.22 43.63 -7.73
C SER A 358 -4.33 43.18 -9.18
N LYS A 359 -4.61 41.89 -9.44
CA LYS A 359 -4.70 41.29 -10.77
C LYS A 359 -6.11 40.86 -11.15
N ILE A 360 -7.11 41.09 -10.29
CA ILE A 360 -8.46 40.51 -10.44
C ILE A 360 -9.11 40.83 -11.79
N ARG A 361 -8.96 42.05 -12.31
CA ARG A 361 -9.56 42.46 -13.58
C ARG A 361 -8.93 41.77 -14.79
N GLU A 362 -7.62 41.51 -14.73
CA GLU A 362 -6.86 40.88 -15.81
C GLU A 362 -7.04 39.36 -15.80
N VAL A 363 -7.00 38.75 -14.61
CA VAL A 363 -6.89 37.30 -14.46
C VAL A 363 -8.26 36.63 -14.35
N LYS A 364 -9.26 37.26 -13.70
CA LYS A 364 -10.60 36.67 -13.55
C LYS A 364 -11.25 36.23 -14.88
N PRO A 365 -11.18 37.00 -15.99
CA PRO A 365 -11.72 36.55 -17.27
C PRO A 365 -11.05 35.28 -17.81
N LYS A 366 -9.78 35.03 -17.45
CA LYS A 366 -9.04 33.84 -17.87
C LYS A 366 -9.59 32.54 -17.27
N PHE A 367 -10.40 32.60 -16.22
CA PHE A 367 -11.07 31.41 -15.68
C PHE A 367 -12.03 30.77 -16.67
N VAL A 368 -12.67 31.54 -17.55
CA VAL A 368 -13.48 30.97 -18.65
C VAL A 368 -12.60 30.08 -19.53
N ILE A 369 -11.38 30.51 -19.83
CA ILE A 369 -10.43 29.73 -20.63
C ILE A 369 -9.95 28.49 -19.86
N LEU A 370 -9.64 28.64 -18.57
CA LEU A 370 -9.30 27.50 -17.71
C LEU A 370 -10.43 26.46 -17.64
N GLY A 371 -11.69 26.90 -17.64
CA GLY A 371 -12.86 26.02 -17.74
C GLY A 371 -12.91 25.22 -19.03
N ARG A 372 -12.62 25.88 -20.16
CA ARG A 372 -12.52 25.20 -21.47
C ARG A 372 -11.40 24.16 -21.47
N ILE A 373 -10.22 24.54 -20.97
CA ILE A 373 -9.05 23.65 -20.92
C ILE A 373 -9.33 22.46 -19.99
N LEU A 374 -9.91 22.68 -18.81
CA LEU A 374 -10.26 21.61 -17.86
C LEU A 374 -11.26 20.64 -18.48
N GLY A 375 -12.37 21.17 -19.01
CA GLY A 375 -13.42 20.35 -19.58
C GLY A 375 -12.94 19.56 -20.79
N HIS A 376 -12.13 20.18 -21.66
CA HIS A 376 -11.59 19.50 -22.83
C HIS A 376 -10.55 18.44 -22.46
N MET A 377 -9.70 18.70 -21.46
CA MET A 377 -8.79 17.69 -20.90
C MET A 377 -9.56 16.44 -20.44
N ILE A 378 -10.67 16.64 -19.71
CA ILE A 378 -11.51 15.54 -19.23
C ILE A 378 -12.08 14.75 -20.41
N LEU A 379 -12.62 15.43 -21.43
CA LEU A 379 -13.18 14.78 -22.63
C LEU A 379 -12.15 13.98 -23.43
N LEU A 380 -10.91 14.46 -23.49
CA LEU A 380 -9.84 13.85 -24.29
C LEU A 380 -9.14 12.69 -23.56
N THR A 381 -8.90 12.87 -22.25
CA THR A 381 -8.03 11.96 -21.48
C THR A 381 -8.81 11.08 -20.50
N GLY A 382 -10.05 11.43 -20.17
CA GLY A 382 -10.79 10.81 -19.07
C GLY A 382 -10.16 11.07 -17.70
N LYS A 383 -9.34 12.12 -17.56
CA LYS A 383 -8.64 12.45 -16.33
C LYS A 383 -8.86 13.90 -15.93
N MET A 384 -8.65 14.18 -14.65
CA MET A 384 -8.75 15.51 -14.05
C MET A 384 -7.45 15.84 -13.29
N PRO A 385 -7.04 17.10 -13.17
CA PRO A 385 -5.91 17.47 -12.33
C PRO A 385 -6.13 17.04 -10.88
N SER A 386 -5.20 16.25 -10.33
CA SER A 386 -5.34 15.60 -9.01
C SER A 386 -5.44 16.59 -7.85
N ARG A 387 -4.80 17.76 -7.96
CA ARG A 387 -4.79 18.77 -6.89
C ARG A 387 -6.06 19.60 -6.78
N LEU A 388 -7.04 19.46 -7.69
CA LEU A 388 -8.29 20.18 -7.53
C LEU A 388 -9.09 19.65 -6.33
N ALA A 389 -9.63 20.57 -5.53
CA ALA A 389 -10.51 20.24 -4.41
C ALA A 389 -11.69 19.37 -4.85
N LEU A 390 -12.16 18.48 -3.99
CA LEU A 390 -13.35 17.68 -4.27
C LEU A 390 -14.58 18.55 -4.51
N TYR A 391 -14.69 19.68 -3.80
CA TYR A 391 -15.67 20.72 -4.06
C TYR A 391 -15.73 21.19 -5.54
N THR A 392 -14.65 21.07 -6.31
CA THR A 392 -14.64 21.43 -7.74
C THR A 392 -15.70 20.65 -8.53
N LEU A 393 -15.93 19.37 -8.20
CA LEU A 393 -16.91 18.54 -8.90
C LEU A 393 -18.34 19.08 -8.73
N THR A 394 -18.67 19.57 -7.53
CA THR A 394 -19.99 20.15 -7.24
C THR A 394 -20.07 21.61 -7.69
N ALA A 395 -19.00 22.39 -7.56
CA ALA A 395 -18.94 23.78 -7.97
C ALA A 395 -19.13 23.98 -9.50
N LEU A 396 -18.71 22.99 -10.30
CA LEU A 396 -18.87 23.00 -11.75
C LEU A 396 -20.22 22.44 -12.22
N SER A 397 -21.06 21.94 -11.31
CA SER A 397 -22.38 21.43 -11.64
C SER A 397 -23.43 22.56 -11.70
N ASP A 398 -24.60 22.27 -12.28
CA ASP A 398 -25.77 23.14 -12.22
C ASP A 398 -26.68 22.84 -11.03
N LYS A 399 -26.56 21.65 -10.43
CA LYS A 399 -27.23 21.31 -9.18
C LYS A 399 -26.38 21.83 -8.03
N GLY A 400 -26.87 22.86 -7.36
CA GLY A 400 -26.31 23.30 -6.09
C GLY A 400 -26.63 22.32 -4.96
N ASP A 401 -26.36 21.02 -5.13
CA ASP A 401 -26.33 20.09 -4.00
C ASP A 401 -25.39 20.72 -2.98
N ASP A 402 -25.95 21.02 -1.82
CA ASP A 402 -25.32 21.91 -0.87
C ASP A 402 -24.17 21.15 -0.21
N TYR A 403 -22.97 21.30 -0.78
CA TYR A 403 -21.73 20.69 -0.28
C TYR A 403 -21.49 21.04 1.19
N THR A 404 -22.07 22.16 1.68
CA THR A 404 -21.99 22.53 3.10
C THR A 404 -22.74 21.57 4.02
N LEU A 405 -23.71 20.81 3.50
CA LEU A 405 -24.43 19.79 4.26
C LEU A 405 -23.56 18.55 4.54
N ASN A 406 -22.43 18.40 3.84
CA ASN A 406 -21.47 17.34 4.11
C ASN A 406 -20.26 17.90 4.86
N GLU A 407 -20.44 18.07 6.17
CA GLU A 407 -19.43 18.60 7.09
C GLU A 407 -18.09 17.85 7.00
N GLU A 408 -18.11 16.54 6.82
CA GLU A 408 -16.92 15.70 6.74
C GLU A 408 -16.10 15.98 5.48
N MET A 409 -16.75 16.00 4.32
CA MET A 409 -16.10 16.31 3.04
C MET A 409 -15.58 17.75 3.01
N LEU A 410 -16.34 18.68 3.59
CA LEU A 410 -15.95 20.08 3.69
C LEU A 410 -14.71 20.26 4.58
N LEU A 411 -14.67 19.63 5.76
CA LEU A 411 -13.50 19.65 6.64
C LEU A 411 -12.30 18.93 6.01
N HIS A 412 -12.53 17.82 5.32
CA HIS A 412 -11.50 17.09 4.59
C HIS A 412 -10.80 17.99 3.56
N ASP A 413 -11.55 18.64 2.67
CA ASP A 413 -10.98 19.58 1.72
C ASP A 413 -10.25 20.72 2.43
N PHE A 414 -10.81 21.27 3.52
CA PHE A 414 -10.19 22.37 4.23
C PHE A 414 -8.85 21.97 4.87
N PHE A 415 -8.77 20.79 5.46
CA PHE A 415 -7.51 20.25 5.97
C PHE A 415 -6.47 20.09 4.88
N LEU A 416 -6.84 19.53 3.73
CA LEU A 416 -5.95 19.37 2.59
C LEU A 416 -5.59 20.70 1.92
N PHE A 417 -6.39 21.74 2.10
CA PHE A 417 -6.12 23.10 1.63
C PHE A 417 -5.09 23.83 2.50
N THR A 418 -5.12 23.63 3.82
CA THR A 418 -4.23 24.30 4.78
C THR A 418 -2.83 23.68 4.86
N THR A 419 -1.87 24.40 5.44
CA THR A 419 -0.51 23.87 5.67
C THR A 419 -0.51 22.70 6.66
N LEU A 420 0.47 21.81 6.55
CA LEU A 420 0.59 20.65 7.46
C LEU A 420 0.59 21.04 8.96
N PRO A 421 1.30 22.11 9.40
CA PRO A 421 1.22 22.55 10.79
C PRO A 421 -0.17 23.02 11.22
N GLU A 422 -0.88 23.76 10.36
CA GLU A 422 -2.25 24.21 10.61
C GLU A 422 -3.21 23.03 10.68
N ARG A 423 -3.13 22.10 9.73
CA ARG A 423 -3.90 20.85 9.70
C ARG A 423 -3.76 20.08 11.01
N ARG A 424 -2.53 19.81 11.44
CA ARG A 424 -2.23 19.09 12.68
C ARG A 424 -2.80 19.83 13.90
N LEU A 425 -2.70 21.16 13.93
CA LEU A 425 -3.26 21.97 15.01
C LEU A 425 -4.79 21.90 15.06
N MET A 426 -5.46 22.01 13.92
CA MET A 426 -6.92 21.91 13.82
C MET A 426 -7.41 20.51 14.22
N GLN A 427 -6.77 19.45 13.74
CA GLN A 427 -7.07 18.07 14.12
C GLN A 427 -6.86 17.82 15.61
N LYS A 428 -5.75 18.32 16.18
CA LYS A 428 -5.51 18.23 17.63
C LYS A 428 -6.60 18.97 18.42
N GLY A 429 -7.02 20.14 17.94
CA GLY A 429 -8.10 20.91 18.55
C GLY A 429 -9.43 20.17 18.53
N LEU A 430 -9.79 19.54 17.41
CA LEU A 430 -11.02 18.75 17.29
C LEU A 430 -11.03 17.51 18.18
N ASN A 431 -9.90 16.80 18.25
CA ASN A 431 -9.82 15.54 18.97
C ASN A 431 -9.60 15.72 20.48
N ASN A 432 -8.91 16.79 20.89
CA ASN A 432 -8.55 16.99 22.29
C ASN A 432 -8.22 18.46 22.62
N PHE A 433 -9.22 19.33 22.50
CA PHE A 433 -9.06 20.78 22.73
C PHE A 433 -8.40 21.11 24.08
N ASN A 434 -8.81 20.43 25.15
CA ASN A 434 -8.30 20.67 26.51
C ASN A 434 -6.81 20.34 26.70
N LYS A 435 -6.18 19.63 25.74
CA LYS A 435 -4.74 19.35 25.71
C LYS A 435 -3.95 20.36 24.87
N LEU A 436 -4.60 21.36 24.29
CA LEU A 436 -3.90 22.45 23.64
C LEU A 436 -3.18 23.31 24.69
N SER A 437 -1.91 23.59 24.45
CA SER A 437 -1.17 24.60 25.20
C SER A 437 -1.70 26.00 24.89
N GLU A 438 -1.45 26.96 25.78
CA GLU A 438 -1.80 28.37 25.55
C GLU A 438 -1.24 28.90 24.22
N MET A 439 -0.02 28.50 23.85
CA MET A 439 0.60 28.85 22.57
C MET A 439 -0.17 28.28 21.38
N GLU A 440 -0.64 27.04 21.47
CA GLU A 440 -1.45 26.41 20.42
C GLU A 440 -2.82 27.06 20.28
N VAL A 441 -3.46 27.45 21.38
CA VAL A 441 -4.71 28.23 21.34
C VAL A 441 -4.50 29.60 20.71
N ASN A 442 -3.38 30.29 21.00
CA ASN A 442 -3.02 31.56 20.36
C ASN A 442 -2.75 31.40 18.86
N ARG A 443 -2.09 30.30 18.45
CA ARG A 443 -1.90 29.96 17.03
C ARG A 443 -3.22 29.67 16.33
N LEU A 444 -4.14 28.94 16.98
CA LEU A 444 -5.46 28.64 16.43
C LEU A 444 -6.32 29.91 16.30
N THR A 445 -6.19 30.83 17.25
CA THR A 445 -6.82 32.16 17.18
C THR A 445 -6.26 32.98 16.01
N SER A 446 -4.95 32.92 15.79
CA SER A 446 -4.30 33.58 14.65
C SER A 446 -4.74 32.97 13.31
N LEU A 447 -4.94 31.65 13.27
CA LEU A 447 -5.51 30.94 12.14
C LEU A 447 -6.93 31.43 11.85
N TYR A 448 -7.79 31.54 12.87
CA TYR A 448 -9.16 32.05 12.71
C TYR A 448 -9.16 33.43 12.06
N MET A 449 -8.31 34.34 12.55
CA MET A 449 -8.16 35.68 11.98
C MET A 449 -7.68 35.64 10.53
N THR A 450 -6.71 34.77 10.21
CA THR A 450 -6.17 34.60 8.85
C THR A 450 -7.24 34.19 7.84
N TYR A 451 -8.17 33.33 8.25
CA TYR A 451 -9.28 32.85 7.41
C TYR A 451 -10.58 33.68 7.55
N GLY A 452 -10.51 34.85 8.19
CA GLY A 452 -11.58 35.85 8.22
C GLY A 452 -12.54 35.75 9.42
N LEU A 453 -12.31 34.85 10.38
CA LEU A 453 -13.10 34.74 11.60
C LEU A 453 -12.45 35.57 12.72
N SER A 454 -12.68 36.87 12.67
CA SER A 454 -12.12 37.83 13.63
C SER A 454 -12.96 37.92 14.92
N ASN A 455 -12.30 38.25 16.04
CA ASN A 455 -12.93 38.45 17.36
C ASN A 455 -13.62 37.22 17.95
N VAL A 456 -13.27 36.01 17.49
CA VAL A 456 -13.77 34.73 18.02
C VAL A 456 -12.61 33.98 18.63
N LEU A 457 -12.78 33.51 19.87
CA LEU A 457 -11.80 32.69 20.55
C LEU A 457 -12.13 31.19 20.34
N PRO A 458 -11.16 30.35 19.98
CA PRO A 458 -11.35 28.92 19.92
C PRO A 458 -11.75 28.37 21.29
N ASN A 459 -12.72 27.45 21.31
CA ASN A 459 -13.14 26.73 22.51
C ASN A 459 -13.59 25.32 22.14
N GLU A 460 -13.59 24.41 23.11
CA GLU A 460 -13.89 22.99 22.90
C GLU A 460 -15.29 22.75 22.32
N LYS A 461 -16.30 23.51 22.73
CA LYS A 461 -17.69 23.30 22.33
C LYS A 461 -17.92 23.69 20.88
N ASP A 462 -17.31 24.78 20.45
CA ASP A 462 -17.62 25.41 19.16
C ASP A 462 -16.54 25.19 18.10
N ILE A 463 -15.40 24.57 18.42
CA ILE A 463 -14.27 24.42 17.48
C ILE A 463 -14.69 23.78 16.15
N LYS A 464 -15.53 22.73 16.18
CA LYS A 464 -16.03 22.11 14.95
C LYS A 464 -16.81 23.11 14.09
N GLN A 465 -17.75 23.83 14.70
CA GLN A 465 -18.57 24.82 14.00
C GLN A 465 -17.72 25.96 13.45
N HIS A 466 -16.73 26.43 14.22
CA HIS A 466 -15.80 27.45 13.76
C HIS A 466 -15.01 26.97 12.54
N LEU A 467 -14.46 25.75 12.56
CA LEU A 467 -13.73 25.20 11.43
C LEU A 467 -14.61 24.99 10.20
N LEU A 468 -15.87 24.58 10.37
CA LEU A 468 -16.84 24.48 9.28
C LEU A 468 -17.13 25.86 8.65
N LEU A 469 -17.29 26.90 9.47
CA LEU A 469 -17.47 28.27 8.98
C LEU A 469 -16.24 28.76 8.20
N LEU A 470 -15.03 28.45 8.68
CA LEU A 470 -13.79 28.78 7.97
C LEU A 470 -13.71 28.04 6.63
N ALA A 471 -14.02 26.75 6.62
CA ALA A 471 -14.01 25.91 5.43
C ALA A 471 -15.02 26.40 4.39
N GLU A 472 -16.27 26.64 4.79
CA GLU A 472 -17.32 27.18 3.92
C GLU A 472 -16.92 28.55 3.34
N ASN A 473 -16.41 29.45 4.19
CA ASN A 473 -15.99 30.77 3.73
C ASN A 473 -14.84 30.68 2.71
N THR A 474 -13.83 29.86 3.02
CA THR A 474 -12.60 29.76 2.24
C THR A 474 -12.80 29.01 0.92
N LEU A 475 -13.44 27.85 0.97
CA LEU A 475 -13.53 26.94 -0.17
C LEU A 475 -14.71 27.26 -1.08
N ILE A 476 -15.82 27.79 -0.54
CA ILE A 476 -17.08 27.99 -1.26
C ILE A 476 -17.32 29.48 -1.49
N LYS A 477 -17.52 30.27 -0.43
CA LYS A 477 -17.95 31.68 -0.56
C LYS A 477 -16.92 32.53 -1.32
N ASN A 478 -15.65 32.41 -0.96
CA ASN A 478 -14.57 33.19 -1.58
C ASN A 478 -14.27 32.79 -3.04
N THR A 479 -14.62 31.57 -3.44
CA THR A 479 -14.27 31.01 -4.76
C THR A 479 -15.45 31.00 -5.73
N ALA A 480 -16.68 31.15 -5.23
CA ALA A 480 -17.92 30.98 -6.00
C ALA A 480 -17.96 31.77 -7.32
N ASP A 481 -17.50 33.02 -7.30
CA ASP A 481 -17.49 33.88 -8.48
C ASP A 481 -16.43 33.46 -9.52
N LEU A 482 -15.30 32.91 -9.09
CA LEU A 482 -14.28 32.35 -9.98
C LEU A 482 -14.73 31.01 -10.55
N PHE A 483 -15.35 30.14 -9.75
CA PHE A 483 -15.96 28.90 -10.25
C PHE A 483 -17.08 29.18 -11.23
N LYS A 484 -17.90 30.20 -10.99
CA LYS A 484 -18.91 30.66 -11.96
C LYS A 484 -18.26 31.02 -13.30
N LYS A 485 -17.14 31.76 -13.29
CA LYS A 485 -16.36 32.06 -14.50
C LYS A 485 -15.75 30.84 -15.13
N MET A 486 -15.25 29.90 -14.34
CA MET A 486 -14.73 28.65 -14.85
C MET A 486 -15.81 27.83 -15.55
N LYS A 487 -16.97 27.68 -14.91
CA LYS A 487 -18.12 26.95 -15.44
C LYS A 487 -18.64 27.53 -16.76
N GLU A 488 -18.60 28.85 -16.96
CA GLU A 488 -18.94 29.50 -18.25
C GLU A 488 -18.15 28.93 -19.44
N GLY A 489 -16.96 28.37 -19.21
CA GLY A 489 -16.13 27.77 -20.26
C GLY A 489 -16.18 26.25 -20.35
N VAL A 490 -16.73 25.56 -19.35
CA VAL A 490 -16.75 24.09 -19.34
C VAL A 490 -17.75 23.58 -20.40
N PRO A 491 -17.41 22.56 -21.21
CA PRO A 491 -18.34 21.94 -22.16
C PRO A 491 -19.60 21.41 -21.47
N LYS A 492 -20.75 21.54 -22.14
CA LYS A 492 -22.07 21.20 -21.56
C LYS A 492 -22.16 19.74 -21.10
N ASP A 493 -21.54 18.82 -21.82
CA ASP A 493 -21.57 17.39 -21.48
C ASP A 493 -20.87 17.11 -20.14
N ILE A 494 -19.79 17.84 -19.85
CA ILE A 494 -19.10 17.77 -18.55
C ILE A 494 -19.96 18.37 -17.44
N ILE A 495 -20.58 19.53 -17.67
CA ILE A 495 -21.50 20.14 -16.71
C ILE A 495 -22.67 19.19 -16.42
N LEU A 496 -23.27 18.60 -17.45
CA LEU A 496 -24.37 17.65 -17.32
C LEU A 496 -23.95 16.40 -16.54
N TYR A 497 -22.76 15.87 -16.82
CA TYR A 497 -22.19 14.76 -16.08
C TYR A 497 -22.04 15.07 -14.59
N PHE A 498 -21.41 16.20 -14.23
CA PHE A 498 -21.27 16.61 -12.82
C PHE A 498 -22.61 16.93 -12.16
N THR A 499 -23.55 17.49 -12.91
CA THR A 499 -24.92 17.75 -12.43
C THR A 499 -25.68 16.47 -12.11
N ASN A 500 -25.34 15.36 -12.75
CA ASN A 500 -25.96 14.06 -12.50
C ASN A 500 -25.13 13.15 -11.60
N LEU A 501 -23.94 13.58 -11.17
CA LEU A 501 -23.06 12.83 -10.28
C LEU A 501 -23.49 13.03 -8.82
N PRO A 502 -24.05 12.01 -8.15
CA PRO A 502 -24.43 12.17 -6.74
C PRO A 502 -23.19 12.30 -5.85
N LEU A 503 -23.32 13.03 -4.74
CA LEU A 503 -22.19 13.44 -3.91
C LEU A 503 -21.33 12.27 -3.37
N ASN A 504 -21.95 11.16 -2.98
CA ASN A 504 -21.24 9.96 -2.54
C ASN A 504 -20.38 9.34 -3.66
N PHE A 505 -20.85 9.38 -4.90
CA PHE A 505 -20.08 8.94 -6.06
C PHE A 505 -19.00 9.96 -6.43
N ALA A 506 -19.23 11.26 -6.23
CA ALA A 506 -18.21 12.29 -6.42
C ALA A 506 -16.99 12.06 -5.51
N LEU A 507 -17.20 11.69 -4.24
CA LEU A 507 -16.11 11.32 -3.34
C LEU A 507 -15.32 10.12 -3.87
N ASN A 508 -16.02 9.06 -4.32
CA ASN A 508 -15.38 7.86 -4.83
C ASN A 508 -14.60 8.11 -6.12
N LEU A 509 -15.16 8.91 -7.03
CA LEU A 509 -14.49 9.36 -8.26
C LEU A 509 -13.25 10.18 -7.92
N TRP A 510 -13.36 11.18 -7.04
CA TRP A 510 -12.20 11.97 -6.63
C TRP A 510 -11.12 11.09 -6.00
N LYS A 511 -11.49 10.19 -5.10
CA LYS A 511 -10.56 9.23 -4.49
C LYS A 511 -9.90 8.35 -5.55
N SER A 512 -10.62 7.84 -6.54
CA SER A 512 -10.04 6.98 -7.59
C SER A 512 -9.02 7.74 -8.45
N LEU A 513 -9.18 9.05 -8.60
CA LEU A 513 -8.25 9.92 -9.33
C LEU A 513 -6.97 10.26 -8.55
N GLN A 514 -6.99 10.15 -7.21
CA GLN A 514 -5.82 10.46 -6.38
C GLN A 514 -4.79 9.32 -6.39
N PRO A 515 -3.54 9.59 -6.80
CA PRO A 515 -2.46 8.62 -6.70
C PRO A 515 -2.09 8.39 -5.23
N THR A 516 -1.93 7.12 -4.86
CA THR A 516 -1.34 6.71 -3.58
C THR A 516 -0.26 5.67 -3.85
N ALA A 517 0.71 5.55 -2.95
CA ALA A 517 1.82 4.60 -3.08
C ALA A 517 1.30 3.17 -3.34
N GLU A 518 0.27 2.77 -2.60
CA GLU A 518 -0.40 1.47 -2.75
C GLU A 518 -1.08 1.32 -4.12
N LYS A 519 -1.88 2.30 -4.55
CA LYS A 519 -2.56 2.23 -5.86
C LYS A 519 -1.54 2.16 -7.00
N VAL A 520 -0.49 2.98 -6.95
CA VAL A 520 0.55 3.00 -7.97
C VAL A 520 1.33 1.69 -8.00
N ALA A 521 1.67 1.12 -6.83
CA ALA A 521 2.30 -0.19 -6.75
C ALA A 521 1.42 -1.30 -7.35
N ASN A 522 0.09 -1.22 -7.19
CA ASN A 522 -0.87 -2.15 -7.78
C ASN A 522 -1.01 -1.99 -9.31
N CYS A 523 -0.71 -0.82 -9.85
CA CYS A 523 -0.67 -0.54 -11.29
C CYS A 523 0.60 -1.04 -11.99
N LEU A 524 1.64 -1.43 -11.25
CA LEU A 524 2.84 -2.04 -11.83
C LEU A 524 2.49 -3.42 -12.40
N LYS A 525 2.80 -3.63 -13.68
CA LYS A 525 2.54 -4.90 -14.39
C LYS A 525 3.75 -5.34 -15.19
N LEU A 526 4.18 -6.57 -14.96
CA LEU A 526 5.22 -7.21 -15.75
C LEU A 526 4.78 -7.39 -17.20
N GLN A 527 5.61 -6.97 -18.16
CA GLN A 527 5.41 -7.25 -19.58
C GLN A 527 5.78 -8.69 -19.93
N VAL A 528 6.75 -9.26 -19.22
CA VAL A 528 7.21 -10.64 -19.42
C VAL A 528 6.23 -11.61 -18.78
N SER A 529 5.70 -12.56 -19.56
CA SER A 529 4.75 -13.57 -19.07
C SER A 529 5.37 -14.56 -18.07
N TYR A 530 6.69 -14.79 -18.16
CA TYR A 530 7.44 -15.71 -17.32
C TYR A 530 8.75 -15.05 -16.85
N PRO A 531 8.71 -14.26 -15.76
CA PRO A 531 9.91 -13.60 -15.24
C PRO A 531 10.90 -14.61 -14.63
N THR A 532 12.20 -14.32 -14.70
CA THR A 532 13.23 -15.07 -13.95
C THR A 532 13.21 -14.68 -12.47
N ASN A 533 13.89 -15.46 -11.62
CA ASN A 533 14.02 -15.14 -10.19
C ASN A 533 14.64 -13.76 -9.95
N GLU A 534 15.62 -13.38 -10.78
CA GLU A 534 16.25 -12.05 -10.72
C GLU A 534 15.23 -10.96 -11.09
N GLN A 535 14.45 -11.17 -12.14
CA GLN A 535 13.40 -10.23 -12.57
C GLN A 535 12.30 -10.08 -11.51
N GLU A 536 11.85 -11.17 -10.90
CA GLU A 536 10.89 -11.13 -9.78
C GLU A 536 11.45 -10.37 -8.57
N LYS A 537 12.74 -10.59 -8.24
CA LYS A 537 13.43 -9.86 -7.18
C LYS A 537 13.45 -8.35 -7.45
N ILE A 538 13.77 -7.93 -8.68
CA ILE A 538 13.80 -6.51 -9.05
C ILE A 538 12.40 -5.92 -9.10
N PHE A 539 11.41 -6.66 -9.58
CA PHE A 539 10.01 -6.23 -9.54
C PHE A 539 9.54 -6.00 -8.11
N TYR A 540 9.86 -6.92 -7.19
CA TYR A 540 9.61 -6.73 -5.77
C TYR A 540 10.33 -5.49 -5.22
N PHE A 541 11.57 -5.23 -5.63
CA PHE A 541 12.27 -4.01 -5.22
C PHE A 541 11.57 -2.73 -5.66
N LEU A 542 11.06 -2.70 -6.89
CA LEU A 542 10.26 -1.59 -7.39
C LEU A 542 8.97 -1.42 -6.59
N GLN A 543 8.24 -2.51 -6.31
CA GLN A 543 7.01 -2.45 -5.51
C GLN A 543 7.26 -1.88 -4.11
N MET A 544 8.28 -2.38 -3.42
CA MET A 544 8.63 -1.91 -2.08
C MET A 544 9.16 -0.47 -2.09
N TYR A 545 9.88 -0.08 -3.14
CA TYR A 545 10.30 1.31 -3.33
C TYR A 545 9.09 2.23 -3.45
N VAL A 546 8.16 1.92 -4.36
CA VAL A 546 6.94 2.74 -4.58
C VAL A 546 6.09 2.81 -3.32
N LEU A 547 5.90 1.68 -2.61
CA LEU A 547 5.16 1.64 -1.34
C LEU A 547 5.80 2.49 -0.23
N GLY A 548 7.11 2.76 -0.32
CA GLY A 548 7.84 3.58 0.64
C GLY A 548 7.88 5.07 0.32
N LEU A 549 7.34 5.52 -0.81
CA LEU A 549 7.38 6.93 -1.22
C LEU A 549 6.34 7.76 -0.47
N ASN A 550 6.74 8.96 -0.04
CA ASN A 550 5.80 9.97 0.40
C ASN A 550 5.08 10.64 -0.80
N THR A 551 4.12 11.52 -0.55
CA THR A 551 3.30 12.16 -1.60
C THR A 551 4.13 12.92 -2.65
N GLU A 552 5.16 13.66 -2.24
CA GLU A 552 6.01 14.44 -3.15
C GLU A 552 6.93 13.53 -3.99
N GLU A 553 7.49 12.51 -3.35
CA GLU A 553 8.33 11.50 -4.02
C GLU A 553 7.51 10.67 -5.01
N LEU A 554 6.28 10.31 -4.66
CA LEU A 554 5.36 9.60 -5.54
C LEU A 554 4.97 10.43 -6.76
N GLU A 555 4.71 11.73 -6.58
CA GLU A 555 4.45 12.65 -7.69
C GLU A 555 5.66 12.70 -8.64
N ARG A 556 6.88 12.82 -8.09
CA ARG A 556 8.11 12.77 -8.89
C ARG A 556 8.27 11.45 -9.64
N PHE A 557 8.01 10.33 -8.98
CA PHE A 557 8.07 9.01 -9.60
C PHE A 557 7.07 8.87 -10.76
N LEU A 558 5.82 9.31 -10.57
CA LEU A 558 4.81 9.26 -11.63
C LEU A 558 5.17 10.15 -12.81
N LEU A 559 5.64 11.38 -12.55
CA LEU A 559 6.16 12.27 -13.60
C LEU A 559 7.31 11.63 -14.36
N PHE A 560 8.23 10.96 -13.65
CA PHE A 560 9.35 10.27 -14.26
C PHE A 560 8.88 9.16 -15.21
N VAL A 561 7.98 8.28 -14.76
CA VAL A 561 7.60 7.07 -15.52
C VAL A 561 6.50 7.32 -16.56
N THR A 562 5.63 8.31 -16.34
CA THR A 562 4.40 8.50 -17.15
C THR A 562 4.24 9.92 -17.72
N ALA A 563 5.20 10.82 -17.45
CA ALA A 563 5.09 12.26 -17.76
C ALA A 563 3.87 12.98 -17.15
N THR A 564 3.13 12.32 -16.26
CA THR A 564 1.98 12.87 -15.56
C THR A 564 2.01 12.51 -14.07
N ALA A 565 1.46 13.39 -13.23
CA ALA A 565 1.25 13.13 -11.81
C ALA A 565 -0.10 12.40 -11.55
N GLN A 566 -0.86 12.10 -12.59
CA GLN A 566 -2.18 11.50 -12.47
C GLN A 566 -2.09 9.99 -12.25
N MET A 567 -3.14 9.43 -11.63
CA MET A 567 -3.26 7.99 -11.46
C MET A 567 -3.20 7.27 -12.83
N PRO A 568 -2.22 6.38 -13.06
CA PRO A 568 -2.14 5.61 -14.30
C PRO A 568 -3.07 4.40 -14.25
N GLU A 569 -3.55 3.95 -15.42
CA GLU A 569 -4.27 2.67 -15.51
C GLU A 569 -3.29 1.50 -15.27
N GLN A 570 -2.12 1.57 -15.89
CA GLN A 570 -1.06 0.59 -15.79
C GLN A 570 0.30 1.25 -16.02
N ILE A 571 1.31 0.75 -15.31
CA ILE A 571 2.73 0.99 -15.58
C ILE A 571 3.35 -0.35 -15.98
N ALA A 572 3.82 -0.42 -17.22
CA ALA A 572 4.52 -1.58 -17.75
C ALA A 572 5.94 -1.66 -17.15
N VAL A 573 6.33 -2.85 -16.69
CA VAL A 573 7.67 -3.13 -16.15
C VAL A 573 8.34 -4.20 -17.01
N ASP A 574 9.52 -3.89 -17.49
CA ASP A 574 10.38 -4.77 -18.30
C ASP A 574 11.83 -4.72 -17.79
N PHE A 575 12.73 -5.53 -18.34
CA PHE A 575 14.08 -5.67 -17.82
C PHE A 575 15.16 -5.67 -18.89
N HIS A 576 16.37 -5.31 -18.48
CA HIS A 576 17.57 -5.40 -19.30
C HIS A 576 18.78 -5.88 -18.47
N ASN A 577 19.88 -6.18 -19.14
CA ASN A 577 21.09 -6.77 -18.54
C ASN A 577 22.25 -5.77 -18.43
N GLU A 578 21.99 -4.46 -18.46
CA GLU A 578 23.08 -3.47 -18.31
C GLU A 578 23.58 -3.46 -16.87
N MET A 579 24.91 -3.42 -16.69
CA MET A 579 25.58 -3.54 -15.39
C MET A 579 26.64 -2.46 -15.21
N GLY A 580 27.08 -2.26 -13.96
CA GLY A 580 28.12 -1.29 -13.63
C GLY A 580 27.73 0.14 -14.00
N LEU A 581 28.63 0.90 -14.62
CA LEU A 581 28.39 2.29 -15.02
C LEU A 581 27.34 2.46 -16.12
N ALA A 582 27.01 1.39 -16.85
CA ALA A 582 25.96 1.42 -17.88
C ALA A 582 24.56 1.18 -17.28
N ARG A 583 24.46 0.71 -16.03
CA ARG A 583 23.20 0.42 -15.37
C ARG A 583 22.41 1.72 -15.14
N ARG A 584 21.16 1.74 -15.62
CA ARG A 584 20.22 2.85 -15.45
C ARG A 584 18.79 2.37 -15.68
N PRO A 585 17.77 3.02 -15.10
CA PRO A 585 16.40 2.86 -15.56
C PRO A 585 16.24 3.44 -16.97
N ILE A 586 15.50 2.76 -17.83
CA ILE A 586 15.13 3.24 -19.17
C ILE A 586 13.63 3.47 -19.19
N ILE A 587 13.19 4.68 -19.52
CA ILE A 587 11.78 5.07 -19.48
C ILE A 587 11.24 5.35 -20.87
N SER A 588 10.02 4.89 -21.12
CA SER A 588 9.19 5.34 -22.24
C SER A 588 7.86 5.81 -21.68
N THR A 589 7.74 7.12 -21.49
CA THR A 589 6.56 7.76 -20.90
C THR A 589 5.31 7.61 -21.76
N CYS A 590 5.46 7.63 -23.09
CA CYS A 590 4.35 7.40 -24.03
C CYS A 590 3.74 6.00 -23.93
N ALA A 591 4.50 5.01 -23.45
CA ALA A 591 4.04 3.64 -23.22
C ALA A 591 3.83 3.32 -21.73
N ASN A 592 4.00 4.29 -20.82
CA ASN A 592 4.07 4.10 -19.37
C ASN A 592 4.99 2.91 -18.99
N LEU A 593 6.16 2.82 -19.63
CA LEU A 593 7.07 1.69 -19.52
C LEU A 593 8.34 2.09 -18.78
N ILE A 594 8.70 1.30 -17.76
CA ILE A 594 9.99 1.34 -17.08
C ILE A 594 10.74 0.04 -17.32
N LYS A 595 11.96 0.13 -17.82
CA LYS A 595 12.89 -0.99 -17.92
C LYS A 595 13.95 -0.88 -16.84
N LEU A 596 14.16 -1.98 -16.11
CA LEU A 596 15.08 -2.04 -14.99
C LEU A 596 16.17 -3.10 -15.21
N SER A 597 17.37 -2.81 -14.73
CA SER A 597 18.44 -3.81 -14.76
C SER A 597 18.14 -4.95 -13.79
N VAL A 598 18.41 -6.19 -14.20
CA VAL A 598 18.34 -7.37 -13.31
C VAL A 598 19.49 -7.45 -12.30
N ALA A 599 20.48 -6.56 -12.41
CA ALA A 599 21.76 -6.66 -11.73
C ALA A 599 21.81 -5.91 -10.38
N TYR A 600 20.67 -5.56 -9.77
CA TYR A 600 20.67 -5.03 -8.40
C TYR A 600 20.78 -6.16 -7.38
N ASP A 601 21.67 -6.01 -6.41
CA ASP A 601 21.90 -7.03 -5.38
C ASP A 601 21.04 -6.81 -4.14
N SER A 602 20.63 -5.57 -3.87
CA SER A 602 19.84 -5.22 -2.70
C SER A 602 18.79 -4.14 -2.95
N GLN A 603 17.75 -4.11 -2.12
CA GLN A 603 16.74 -3.04 -2.10
C GLN A 603 17.38 -1.67 -1.92
N LYS A 604 18.38 -1.55 -1.03
CA LYS A 604 19.02 -0.27 -0.73
C LYS A 604 19.73 0.28 -1.96
N GLU A 605 20.50 -0.56 -2.65
CA GLU A 605 21.18 -0.18 -3.89
C GLU A 605 20.19 0.28 -4.96
N PHE A 606 19.10 -0.47 -5.14
CA PHE A 606 18.02 -0.11 -6.05
C PHE A 606 17.43 1.27 -5.70
N SER A 607 17.01 1.46 -4.43
CA SER A 607 16.41 2.71 -3.99
C SER A 607 17.36 3.90 -4.12
N ASP A 608 18.63 3.75 -3.75
CA ASP A 608 19.65 4.81 -3.84
C ASP A 608 19.86 5.23 -5.30
N GLU A 609 19.92 4.28 -6.23
CA GLU A 609 20.13 4.55 -7.65
C GLU A 609 18.89 5.21 -8.28
N ILE A 610 17.68 4.70 -8.04
CA ILE A 610 16.44 5.32 -8.54
C ILE A 610 16.29 6.74 -8.00
N ASN A 611 16.58 6.98 -6.71
CA ASN A 611 16.57 8.32 -6.13
C ASN A 611 17.60 9.25 -6.79
N ALA A 612 18.78 8.74 -7.14
CA ALA A 612 19.78 9.53 -7.86
C ALA A 612 19.27 9.99 -9.23
N PHE A 613 18.49 9.15 -9.93
CA PHE A 613 17.83 9.53 -11.18
C PHE A 613 16.69 10.53 -10.93
N LEU A 614 15.76 10.26 -10.02
CA LEU A 614 14.61 11.15 -9.75
C LEU A 614 15.02 12.54 -9.27
N ASN A 615 16.17 12.67 -8.62
CA ASN A 615 16.71 13.94 -8.14
C ASN A 615 17.60 14.66 -9.18
N SER A 616 17.80 14.09 -10.35
CA SER A 616 18.55 14.71 -11.45
C SER A 616 17.62 15.52 -12.35
N ASP A 617 17.99 16.76 -12.67
CA ASP A 617 17.25 17.59 -13.62
C ASP A 617 17.14 16.96 -15.02
N ALA A 618 18.05 16.04 -15.37
CA ALA A 618 18.01 15.33 -16.64
C ALA A 618 16.88 14.29 -16.72
N ALA A 619 16.37 13.79 -15.59
CA ALA A 619 15.33 12.75 -15.57
C ALA A 619 13.97 13.22 -16.09
N PHE A 620 13.77 14.54 -16.20
CA PHE A 620 12.54 15.17 -16.72
C PHE A 620 12.75 15.87 -18.05
N LYS A 621 13.96 15.74 -18.63
CA LYS A 621 14.22 16.09 -20.03
C LYS A 621 14.00 14.80 -20.80
N TYR A 622 12.81 14.62 -21.34
CA TYR A 622 12.43 13.44 -22.13
C TYR A 622 13.09 13.46 -23.51
N ASP A 623 14.35 13.86 -23.56
CA ASP A 623 15.21 13.73 -24.73
C ASP A 623 15.35 12.23 -25.01
N THR A 624 15.13 11.84 -26.27
CA THR A 624 15.25 10.46 -26.76
C THR A 624 16.57 9.83 -26.30
N TYR A 625 16.48 8.86 -25.38
CA TYR A 625 17.57 7.93 -25.03
C TYR A 625 17.42 6.59 -25.74
#